data_AF-A0A7Y7CHB0-F1
#
_entry.id   AF-A0A7Y7CHB0-F1
#
_cell.length_a   1.000
_cell.length_b   1.000
_cell.length_c   1.000
_cell.angle_alpha   90.00
_cell.angle_beta   90.00
_cell.angle_gamma   90.00
#
_symmetry.space_group_name_H-M   'P 1'
#
loop_
_entity.id
_entity.type
_entity.pdbx_description
1 polymer ?
#
loop_
_entity_poly.entity_id
_entity_poly.type
_entity_poly.pdbx_seq_one_letter_code
_entity_poly.pdbx_strand_id
1 'polypeptide(L)' 'MSIAELRLQLHEVIDTLSDKEQLEAIYTLFKGKGSPMKRMSIEEYTNAIDESINQIKKGQFLTQEEVERESEDW' A
#
# COMPACT_ATOMS: atom_id res chain seq x y z
N MET A 1 -17.52 -7.10 12.88
CA MET A 1 -16.57 -6.45 11.96
C MET A 1 -15.35 -7.32 11.86
N SER A 2 -15.06 -7.80 10.66
CA SER A 2 -13.85 -8.58 10.37
C SER A 2 -12.62 -7.67 10.35
N ILE A 3 -11.44 -8.28 10.40
CA ILE A 3 -10.18 -7.53 10.29
C ILE A 3 -10.09 -6.82 8.93
N ALA A 4 -10.60 -7.45 7.86
CA ALA A 4 -10.62 -6.87 6.52
C ALA A 4 -11.53 -5.63 6.44
N GLU A 5 -12.73 -5.71 7.03
CA GLU A 5 -13.66 -4.57 7.10
C GLU A 5 -13.07 -3.40 7.89
N LEU A 6 -12.39 -3.70 9.01
CA LEU A 6 -11.75 -2.67 9.83
C LEU A 6 -10.58 -1.98 9.09
N ARG A 7 -9.79 -2.74 8.33
CA ARG A 7 -8.70 -2.18 7.51
C ARG A 7 -9.24 -1.26 6.42
N LEU A 8 -10.27 -1.69 5.70
CA LEU A 8 -10.89 -0.90 4.63
C LEU A 8 -11.39 0.44 5.16
N GLN A 9 -12.11 0.42 6.29
CA GLN A 9 -12.62 1.64 6.91
C GLN A 9 -11.51 2.58 7.39
N LEU A 10 -10.40 2.05 7.90
CA LEU A 10 -9.25 2.88 8.27
C LEU A 10 -8.60 3.56 7.07
N HIS A 11 -8.47 2.85 5.94
CA HIS A 11 -7.95 3.45 4.70
C HIS A 11 -8.86 4.57 4.19
N GLU A 12 -10.16 4.32 4.09
CA GLU A 12 -11.13 5.34 3.65
C GLU A 12 -11.11 6.58 4.53
N VAL A 13 -11.03 6.40 5.86
CA VAL A 13 -10.93 7.53 6.79
C VAL A 13 -9.64 8.29 6.56
N ILE A 14 -8.48 7.63 6.45
CA ILE A 14 -7.20 8.31 6.25
C ILE A 14 -7.17 9.06 4.91
N ASP A 15 -7.69 8.47 3.83
CA ASP A 15 -7.68 9.07 2.49
C ASP A 15 -8.59 10.32 2.38
N THR A 16 -9.59 10.43 3.26
CA THR A 16 -10.49 11.60 3.29
C THR A 16 -9.97 12.74 4.18
N LEU A 17 -8.95 12.49 5.01
CA LEU A 17 -8.35 13.52 5.86
C LEU A 17 -7.45 14.45 5.05
N SER A 18 -7.77 15.74 5.07
CA SER A 18 -6.92 16.80 4.48
C SER A 18 -6.12 17.58 5.53
N ASP A 19 -6.40 17.35 6.82
CA ASP A 19 -5.75 18.04 7.92
C ASP A 19 -4.41 17.37 8.28
N LYS A 20 -3.32 18.14 8.15
CA LYS A 20 -1.97 17.65 8.38
C LYS A 20 -1.73 17.23 9.84
N GLU A 21 -2.27 17.97 10.80
CA GLU A 21 -2.03 17.74 12.23
C GLU A 21 -2.71 16.43 12.67
N GLN A 22 -3.90 16.16 12.13
CA GLN A 22 -4.61 14.90 12.32
C GLN A 22 -3.85 13.72 11.71
N LEU A 23 -3.35 13.87 10.48
CA LEU A 23 -2.53 12.84 9.82
C LEU A 23 -1.23 12.57 10.59
N GLU A 24 -0.57 13.60 11.11
CA GLU A 24 0.65 13.46 11.92
C GLU A 24 0.39 12.76 13.26
N ALA A 25 -0.76 13.03 13.89
CA ALA A 25 -1.16 12.35 15.11
C ALA A 25 -1.42 10.84 14.86
N ILE A 26 -2.15 10.53 13.79
CA ILE A 26 -2.40 9.15 13.34
C ILE A 26 -1.08 8.44 13.01
N TYR A 27 -0.21 9.10 12.24
CA TYR A 27 1.11 8.58 11.90
C TYR A 27 1.96 8.29 13.14
N THR A 28 1.99 9.20 14.11
CA THR A 28 2.75 9.04 15.35
C THR A 28 2.24 7.86 16.18
N LEU A 29 0.92 7.67 16.24
CA LEU A 29 0.28 6.54 16.92
C LEU A 29 0.72 5.19 16.33
N PHE A 30 0.86 5.10 15.01
CA PHE A 30 1.26 3.87 14.33
C PHE A 30 2.79 3.69 14.24
N LYS A 31 3.57 4.77 14.20
CA LYS A 31 5.04 4.76 14.10
C LYS A 31 5.71 4.03 15.28
N GLY A 32 5.13 4.11 16.47
CA GLY A 32 5.68 3.53 17.70
C GLY A 32 5.70 1.99 17.76
N LYS A 33 4.99 1.30 16.86
CA LYS A 33 4.86 -0.16 16.90
C LYS A 33 5.94 -0.93 16.11
N GLY A 34 6.98 -0.25 15.63
CA GLY A 34 7.99 -0.87 14.77
C GLY A 34 7.36 -1.19 13.43
N SER A 35 7.32 -0.20 12.54
CA SER A 35 6.81 -0.42 11.18
C SER A 35 7.67 -1.47 10.48
N PRO A 36 7.11 -2.62 10.04
CA PRO A 36 7.80 -3.51 9.11
C PRO A 36 7.92 -2.88 7.71
N MET A 37 7.28 -1.72 7.50
CA MET A 37 7.33 -0.96 6.26
C MET A 37 8.73 -0.35 6.13
N LYS A 38 9.62 -1.14 5.52
CA LYS A 38 10.90 -0.68 5.00
C LYS A 38 10.60 0.54 4.14
N ARG A 39 11.03 1.72 4.58
CA ARG A 39 10.86 2.94 3.78
C ARG A 39 11.62 2.72 2.48
N MET A 40 10.90 2.60 1.37
CA MET A 40 11.53 2.58 0.05
C MET A 40 12.28 3.90 -0.13
N SER A 41 13.54 3.78 -0.53
CA SER A 41 14.31 4.89 -1.08
C SER A 41 13.66 5.40 -2.37
N ILE A 42 13.98 6.64 -2.74
CA ILE A 42 13.54 7.23 -4.02
C ILE A 42 14.01 6.38 -5.21
N GLU A 43 15.18 5.76 -5.08
CA GLU A 43 15.73 4.84 -6.07
C GLU A 43 14.90 3.55 -6.17
N GLU A 44 14.56 2.91 -5.05
CA GLU A 44 13.66 1.73 -5.03
C GLU A 44 12.29 2.07 -5.64
N TYR A 45 11.76 3.26 -5.38
CA TYR A 45 10.49 3.72 -5.97
C TYR A 45 10.58 3.89 -7.49
N THR A 46 11.65 4.53 -7.96
CA THR A 46 11.89 4.75 -9.40
C THR A 46 12.05 3.41 -10.11
N ASN A 47 12.82 2.49 -9.53
CA ASN A 47 13.03 1.15 -10.07
C ASN A 47 11.71 0.35 -10.14
N ALA A 48 10.84 0.45 -9.13
CA ALA A 48 9.53 -0.22 -9.14
C ALA A 48 8.62 0.31 -10.26
N ILE A 49 8.67 1.61 -10.55
CA ILE A 49 7.94 2.21 -11.68
C ILE A 49 8.50 1.69 -13.01
N ASP A 50 9.83 1.72 -13.18
CA ASP A 50 10.47 1.26 -14.42
C ASP A 50 10.23 -0.24 -14.66
N GLU A 51 10.23 -1.04 -13.61
CA GLU A 51 9.87 -2.45 -13.66
C GLU A 51 8.43 -2.64 -14.12
N SER A 52 7.48 -1.91 -13.53
CA SER A 52 6.06 -1.96 -13.91
C SER A 52 5.85 -1.57 -15.38
N ILE A 53 6.54 -0.53 -15.86
CA ILE A 53 6.51 -0.11 -17.27
C ILE A 53 7.06 -1.23 -18.18
N ASN A 54 8.13 -1.91 -17.75
CA ASN A 54 8.72 -2.99 -18.53
C ASN A 54 7.84 -4.24 -18.57
N GLN A 55 7.13 -4.58 -17.49
CA GLN A 55 6.16 -5.68 -17.46
C GLN A 55 5.02 -5.43 -18.46
N ILE A 56 4.48 -4.21 -18.48
CA ILE A 56 3.45 -3.79 -19.46
C ILE A 56 3.98 -3.94 -20.89
N LYS A 57 5.19 -3.44 -21.17
CA LYS A 57 5.81 -3.55 -22.51
C LYS A 57 6.03 -5.00 -22.95
N LYS A 58 6.28 -5.91 -22.01
CA LYS A 58 6.46 -7.34 -22.27
C LYS A 58 5.14 -8.12 -22.33
N GLY A 59 4.00 -7.46 -22.11
CA GLY A 59 2.69 -8.12 -22.05
C GLY A 59 2.54 -9.05 -20.85
N GLN A 60 3.30 -8.82 -19.78
CA GLN A 60 3.22 -9.57 -18.54
C GLN A 60 2.06 -9.02 -17.71
N PHE A 61 0.88 -9.63 -17.88
CA PHE A 61 -0.32 -9.29 -17.14
C PHE A 61 -0.74 -10.51 -16.31
N LEU A 62 -1.32 -10.23 -15.15
CA LEU A 62 -1.99 -11.24 -14.35
C LEU A 62 -3.45 -11.34 -14.80
N THR A 63 -3.95 -12.57 -14.82
CA THR A 63 -5.39 -12.83 -14.93
C THR A 63 -6.09 -12.54 -13.60
N GLN A 64 -7.41 -12.39 -13.64
CA GLN A 64 -8.22 -12.15 -12.45
C GLN A 64 -7.98 -13.21 -11.35
N GLU A 65 -7.86 -14.48 -11.73
CA GLU A 65 -7.62 -15.58 -10.79
C GLU A 65 -6.22 -15.50 -10.15
N GLU A 66 -5.21 -15.07 -10.90
CA GLU A 66 -3.85 -14.88 -10.39
C GLU A 66 -3.77 -13.69 -9.42
N VAL A 67 -4.47 -12.60 -9.73
CA VAL A 67 -4.60 -11.44 -8.82
C VAL A 67 -5.29 -11.83 -7.53
N GLU A 68 -6.38 -12.59 -7.60
CA GLU A 68 -7.10 -13.07 -6.41
C GLU A 68 -6.20 -13.95 -5.54
N ARG A 69 -5.43 -14.86 -6.15
CA ARG A 69 -4.48 -15.71 -5.42
C ARG A 69 -3.36 -14.92 -4.75
N GLU A 70 -2.77 -13.95 -5.45
CA GLU A 70 -1.72 -13.10 -4.86
C GLU A 70 -2.26 -12.22 -3.72
N SER A 71 -3.53 -11.81 -3.78
CA SER A 71 -4.14 -10.99 -2.74
C SER A 71 -4.32 -11.72 -1.40
N GLU A 72 -4.38 -13.05 -1.39
CA GLU A 72 -4.47 -13.87 -0.17
C GLU A 72 -3.15 -13.90 0.61
N ASP A 73 -2.02 -13.68 -0.07
CA ASP A 73 -0.66 -13.71 0.49
C ASP A 73 -0.15 -12.32 0.96
N TRP A 74 -0.97 -11.27 0.83
CA TRP A 74 -0.64 -9.87 1.17
C TRP A 74 -1.15 -9.44 2.57
#